data_AF-A0A7V8YGG4-F1
#
_entry.id   AF-A0A7V8YGG4-F1
#
_cell.length_a   1.000
_cell.length_b   1.000
_cell.length_c   1.000
_cell.angle_alpha   90.00
_cell.angle_beta   90.00
_cell.angle_gamma   90.00
#
_symmetry.space_group_name_H-M   'P 1'
#
loop_
_entity.id
_entity.type
_entity.pdbx_description
1 polymer ?
#
loop_
_entity_poly.entity_id
_entity_poly.type
_entity_poly.pdbx_seq_one_letter_code
_entity_poly.pdbx_strand_id
1 'polypeptide(L)'
;MIWRPVLVFLAVIAAVAANVVLLAQERIPEPADKPIEALEEPLRHVEYRDNNRRRNLTDSFGMDPALAERTAKRIEQVGRSKAQLQKLLKENAGAVTEAFCPSDELPQPYAALEFLVYEQNGRRDVFQPDRLAVFEPQAWFQVNRGYVSSVYSRVELSGRKADATLMGVSGLLLMRERDVLEGNSPWSQSVFGTWGFSRLVKEQASIEQLATEYFAFMHLLTELANAPDGICT
;
A
#
# COMPACT_ATOMS: atom_id res chain seq x y z
N MET A 1 1.99 26.65 64.26
CA MET A 1 2.05 26.43 62.79
C MET A 1 1.88 24.95 62.39
N ILE A 2 1.06 24.16 63.09
CA ILE A 2 0.92 22.70 62.82
C ILE A 2 -0.27 22.40 61.88
N TRP A 3 -1.18 23.36 61.67
CA TRP A 3 -2.40 23.15 60.89
C TRP A 3 -2.18 23.03 59.38
N ARG A 4 -1.16 23.70 58.83
CA ARG A 4 -0.82 23.64 57.40
C ARG A 4 -0.39 22.24 56.94
N PRO A 5 0.57 21.55 57.59
CA PRO A 5 0.97 20.20 57.17
C PRO A 5 -0.17 19.18 57.32
N VAL A 6 -1.04 19.33 58.33
CA VAL A 6 -2.20 18.44 58.53
C VAL A 6 -3.22 18.58 57.39
N LEU A 7 -3.52 19.81 56.96
CA LEU A 7 -4.44 20.04 55.84
C LEU A 7 -3.89 19.50 54.51
N VAL A 8 -2.59 19.66 54.25
CA VAL A 8 -1.95 19.11 53.05
C VAL A 8 -2.01 17.57 53.07
N PHE A 9 -1.74 16.95 54.22
CA PHE A 9 -1.79 15.49 54.34
C PHE A 9 -3.20 14.93 54.09
N LEU A 10 -4.23 15.57 54.65
CA LEU A 10 -5.62 15.19 54.41
C LEU A 10 -6.04 15.36 52.94
N ALA A 11 -5.58 16.43 52.27
CA ALA A 11 -5.85 16.66 50.86
C ALA A 11 -5.21 15.57 49.97
N VAL A 12 -3.99 15.14 50.28
CA VAL A 12 -3.32 14.05 49.57
C VAL A 12 -4.06 12.73 49.75
N ILE A 13 -4.49 12.41 50.98
CA ILE A 13 -5.28 11.19 51.24
C ILE A 13 -6.59 11.22 50.44
N ALA A 14 -7.31 12.36 50.44
CA ALA A 14 -8.54 12.50 49.68
C ALA A 14 -8.30 12.33 48.16
N ALA A 15 -7.22 12.88 47.62
CA ALA A 15 -6.86 12.74 46.22
C ALA A 15 -6.51 11.28 45.86
N VAL A 16 -5.76 10.57 46.72
CA VAL A 16 -5.44 9.16 46.52
C VAL A 16 -6.71 8.30 46.58
N ALA A 17 -7.57 8.52 47.57
CA ALA A 17 -8.84 7.81 47.71
C ALA A 17 -9.74 8.03 46.49
N ALA A 18 -9.83 9.27 45.99
CA ALA A 18 -10.58 9.58 44.77
C ALA A 18 -10.02 8.85 43.54
N ASN A 19 -8.69 8.82 43.36
CA ASN A 19 -8.07 8.08 42.25
C ASN A 19 -8.33 6.57 42.35
N VAL A 20 -8.25 5.99 43.55
CA VAL A 20 -8.55 4.56 43.75
C VAL A 20 -10.01 4.25 43.44
N VAL A 21 -10.95 5.10 43.85
CA VAL A 21 -12.37 4.93 43.54
C VAL A 21 -12.62 5.07 42.03
N LEU A 22 -11.99 6.03 41.37
CA LEU A 22 -12.09 6.20 39.91
C LEU A 22 -11.56 4.98 39.17
N LEU A 23 -10.38 4.47 39.55
CA LEU A 23 -9.81 3.24 38.98
C LEU A 23 -10.68 2.01 39.23
N ALA A 24 -11.29 1.89 40.41
CA ALA A 24 -12.19 0.78 40.74
C ALA A 24 -13.55 0.86 40.02
N GLN A 25 -14.00 2.07 39.68
CA GLN A 25 -15.24 2.32 38.95
C GLN A 25 -15.04 2.38 37.43
N GLU A 26 -13.80 2.45 36.96
CA GLU A 26 -13.44 2.32 35.56
C GLU A 26 -13.69 0.87 35.14
N ARG A 27 -14.96 0.58 34.80
CA ARG A 27 -15.29 -0.62 34.03
C ARG A 27 -14.61 -0.45 32.67
N ILE A 28 -13.40 -1.01 32.53
CA ILE A 28 -12.85 -1.32 31.23
C ILE A 28 -13.90 -2.25 30.61
N PRO A 29 -14.64 -1.82 29.57
CA PRO A 29 -15.54 -2.73 28.89
C PRO A 29 -14.69 -3.91 28.45
N GLU A 30 -15.05 -5.13 28.86
CA GLU A 30 -14.46 -6.32 28.27
C GLU A 30 -14.58 -6.12 26.75
N PRO A 31 -13.47 -6.25 26.01
CA PRO A 31 -13.52 -6.10 24.57
C PRO A 31 -14.61 -7.06 24.11
N ALA A 32 -15.69 -6.51 23.57
CA ALA A 32 -16.75 -7.34 23.05
C ALA A 32 -16.07 -8.31 22.08
N ASP A 33 -16.20 -9.60 22.34
CA ASP A 33 -15.84 -10.69 21.43
C ASP A 33 -16.78 -10.57 20.21
N LYS A 34 -16.63 -9.48 19.45
CA LYS A 34 -17.07 -9.45 18.08
C LYS A 34 -16.16 -10.47 17.40
N PRO A 35 -16.72 -11.50 16.75
CA PRO A 35 -15.91 -12.29 15.85
C PRO A 35 -15.23 -11.28 14.93
N ILE A 36 -13.90 -11.28 14.93
CA ILE A 36 -13.13 -10.50 13.97
C ILE A 36 -13.64 -11.03 12.63
N GLU A 37 -14.52 -10.27 11.97
CA GLU A 37 -14.88 -10.55 10.58
C GLU A 37 -13.55 -10.67 9.88
N ALA A 38 -13.23 -11.87 9.40
CA ALA A 38 -11.99 -12.13 8.70
C ALA A 38 -11.95 -11.13 7.57
N LEU A 39 -11.11 -10.12 7.72
CA LEU A 39 -11.12 -8.97 6.84
C LEU A 39 -10.61 -9.49 5.50
N GLU A 40 -11.53 -9.64 4.55
CA GLU A 40 -11.25 -10.27 3.27
C GLU A 40 -10.20 -9.44 2.55
N GLU A 41 -9.02 -10.04 2.35
CA GLU A 41 -7.91 -9.36 1.71
C GLU A 41 -8.11 -9.37 0.18
N PRO A 42 -8.50 -8.23 -0.43
CA PRO A 42 -9.02 -8.20 -1.79
C PRO A 42 -7.96 -8.57 -2.85
N LEU A 43 -6.68 -8.45 -2.50
CA LEU A 43 -5.57 -8.69 -3.41
C LEU A 43 -4.92 -10.07 -3.24
N ARG A 44 -5.28 -10.82 -2.19
CA ARG A 44 -4.68 -12.13 -1.87
C ARG A 44 -4.93 -13.18 -2.96
N HIS A 45 -6.08 -13.10 -3.62
CA HIS A 45 -6.52 -14.09 -4.61
C HIS A 45 -6.27 -13.66 -6.06
N VAL A 46 -5.51 -12.59 -6.27
CA VAL A 46 -5.20 -12.11 -7.63
C VAL A 46 -4.21 -13.06 -8.28
N GLU A 47 -4.68 -13.78 -9.30
CA GLU A 47 -3.81 -14.62 -10.13
C GLU A 47 -3.14 -13.79 -11.23
N TYR A 48 -1.81 -13.74 -11.20
CA TYR A 48 -1.00 -13.03 -12.20
C TYR A 48 -0.67 -13.97 -13.36
N ARG A 49 -1.49 -13.91 -14.41
CA ARG A 49 -1.34 -14.67 -15.65
C ARG A 49 -1.59 -13.78 -16.86
N ASP A 50 -0.98 -14.14 -17.99
CA ASP A 50 -1.12 -13.41 -19.26
C ASP A 50 -2.59 -13.20 -19.68
N ASN A 51 -3.39 -14.27 -19.62
CA ASN A 51 -4.81 -14.24 -19.97
C ASN A 51 -5.71 -13.47 -18.98
N ASN A 52 -5.20 -13.13 -17.79
CA ASN A 52 -5.93 -12.41 -16.76
C ASN A 52 -5.51 -10.94 -16.64
N ARG A 53 -4.49 -10.48 -17.40
CA ARG A 53 -3.94 -9.12 -17.31
C ARG A 53 -5.00 -8.03 -17.27
N ARG A 54 -5.85 -7.95 -18.30
CA ARG A 54 -6.89 -6.92 -18.39
C ARG A 54 -7.88 -6.98 -17.22
N ARG A 55 -8.30 -8.19 -16.85
CA ARG A 55 -9.21 -8.42 -15.73
C ARG A 55 -8.61 -7.94 -14.41
N ASN A 56 -7.34 -8.23 -14.15
CA ASN A 56 -6.66 -7.76 -12.93
C ASN A 56 -6.58 -6.22 -12.92
N LEU A 57 -6.23 -5.61 -14.06
CA LEU A 57 -6.14 -4.14 -14.18
C LEU A 57 -7.49 -3.46 -13.92
N THR A 58 -8.60 -4.01 -14.42
CA THR A 58 -9.94 -3.44 -14.24
C THR A 58 -10.55 -3.79 -12.89
N ASP A 59 -10.61 -5.08 -12.55
CA ASP A 59 -11.46 -5.58 -11.47
C ASP A 59 -10.72 -5.55 -10.13
N SER A 60 -9.41 -5.85 -10.16
CA SER A 60 -8.59 -5.88 -8.95
C SER A 60 -7.95 -4.52 -8.67
N PHE A 61 -7.49 -3.81 -9.69
CA PHE A 61 -6.79 -2.52 -9.49
C PHE A 61 -7.68 -1.29 -9.72
N GLY A 62 -8.83 -1.47 -10.37
CA GLY A 62 -9.82 -0.41 -10.58
C GLY A 62 -9.42 0.62 -11.64
N MET A 63 -8.61 0.22 -12.62
CA MET A 63 -8.39 1.05 -13.79
C MET A 63 -9.65 1.14 -14.64
N ASP A 64 -9.93 2.32 -15.17
CA ASP A 64 -10.94 2.44 -16.22
C ASP A 64 -10.51 1.64 -17.48
N PRO A 65 -11.45 1.25 -18.36
CA PRO A 65 -11.12 0.41 -19.51
C PRO A 65 -10.06 0.99 -20.46
N ALA A 66 -9.97 2.32 -20.57
CA ALA A 66 -9.02 2.97 -21.45
C ALA A 66 -7.61 2.93 -20.85
N LEU A 67 -7.48 3.20 -19.56
CA LEU A 67 -6.23 3.08 -18.82
C LEU A 67 -5.76 1.61 -18.76
N ALA A 68 -6.67 0.68 -18.47
CA ALA A 68 -6.36 -0.75 -18.45
C ALA A 68 -5.84 -1.25 -19.81
N GLU A 69 -6.43 -0.79 -20.92
CA GLU A 69 -5.95 -1.11 -22.27
C GLU A 69 -4.56 -0.54 -22.55
N ARG A 70 -4.29 0.71 -22.15
CA ARG A 70 -2.95 1.32 -22.28
C ARG A 70 -1.91 0.56 -21.46
N THR A 71 -2.24 0.22 -20.22
CA THR A 71 -1.37 -0.55 -19.33
C THR A 71 -1.13 -1.97 -19.84
N ALA A 72 -2.15 -2.65 -20.37
CA ALA A 72 -1.99 -3.97 -20.99
C ALA A 72 -1.04 -3.94 -22.20
N LYS A 73 -1.19 -2.95 -23.09
CA LYS A 73 -0.23 -2.73 -24.19
C LYS A 73 1.17 -2.45 -23.69
N ARG A 74 1.30 -1.71 -22.59
CA ARG A 74 2.60 -1.45 -21.97
C ARG A 74 3.24 -2.73 -21.42
N ILE A 75 2.45 -3.61 -20.78
CA ILE A 75 2.90 -4.94 -20.34
C ILE A 75 3.47 -5.73 -21.53
N GLU A 76 2.77 -5.75 -22.66
CA GLU A 76 3.24 -6.46 -23.87
C GLU A 76 4.55 -5.86 -24.42
N GLN A 77 4.68 -4.54 -24.43
CA GLN A 77 5.89 -3.85 -24.89
C GLN A 77 7.10 -4.20 -24.01
N VAL A 78 6.91 -4.16 -22.68
CA VAL A 78 7.96 -4.52 -21.71
C VAL A 78 8.25 -6.03 -21.78
N GLY A 79 7.24 -6.85 -22.07
CA GLY A 79 7.35 -8.30 -22.26
C GLY A 79 8.32 -8.72 -23.36
N ARG A 80 8.74 -7.81 -24.25
CA ARG A 80 9.83 -8.04 -25.22
C ARG A 80 11.17 -8.36 -24.53
N SER A 81 11.37 -7.87 -23.31
CA SER A 81 12.55 -8.14 -22.48
C SER A 81 12.33 -9.26 -21.45
N LYS A 82 11.30 -10.11 -21.63
CA LYS A 82 10.91 -11.16 -20.68
C LYS A 82 12.07 -12.07 -20.26
N ALA A 83 12.88 -12.54 -21.20
CA ALA A 83 14.01 -13.42 -20.89
C ALA A 83 15.05 -12.73 -19.98
N GLN A 84 15.33 -11.44 -20.23
CA GLN A 84 16.24 -10.65 -19.40
C GLN A 84 15.65 -10.43 -18.00
N LEU A 85 14.38 -10.02 -17.91
CA LEU A 85 13.71 -9.79 -16.64
C LEU A 85 13.60 -11.08 -15.81
N GLN A 86 13.33 -12.20 -16.45
CA GLN A 86 13.27 -13.50 -15.79
C GLN A 86 14.65 -13.93 -15.26
N LYS A 87 15.70 -13.72 -16.04
CA LYS A 87 17.07 -13.94 -15.57
C LYS A 87 17.38 -13.04 -14.37
N LEU A 88 17.03 -11.76 -14.45
CA LEU A 88 17.24 -10.80 -13.38
C LEU A 88 16.50 -11.20 -12.09
N LEU A 89 15.24 -11.66 -12.19
CA LEU A 89 14.48 -12.18 -11.05
C LEU A 89 15.17 -13.39 -10.41
N LYS A 90 15.64 -14.36 -11.21
CA LYS A 90 16.33 -15.56 -10.73
C LYS A 90 17.64 -15.23 -10.03
N GLU A 91 18.43 -14.31 -10.59
CA GLU A 91 19.70 -13.87 -10.00
C GLU A 91 19.52 -13.12 -8.68
N ASN A 92 18.34 -12.53 -8.46
CA ASN A 92 18.02 -11.73 -7.27
C ASN A 92 16.94 -12.35 -6.38
N ALA A 93 16.64 -13.65 -6.53
CA ALA A 93 15.49 -14.29 -5.91
C ALA A 93 15.40 -14.02 -4.41
N GLY A 94 16.50 -14.19 -3.67
CA GLY A 94 16.54 -13.98 -2.22
C GLY A 94 16.20 -12.55 -1.75
N ALA A 95 16.33 -11.55 -2.62
CA ALA A 95 15.96 -10.16 -2.30
C ALA A 95 14.52 -9.82 -2.69
N VAL A 96 14.01 -10.40 -3.78
CA VAL A 96 12.75 -9.93 -4.40
C VAL A 96 11.55 -10.84 -4.18
N THR A 97 11.74 -12.02 -3.57
CA THR A 97 10.66 -12.98 -3.31
C THR A 97 9.50 -12.36 -2.53
N GLU A 98 9.75 -11.62 -1.45
CA GLU A 98 8.67 -11.01 -0.66
C GLU A 98 7.84 -9.97 -1.44
N ALA A 99 8.41 -9.38 -2.49
CA ALA A 99 7.74 -8.36 -3.29
C ALA A 99 6.89 -8.92 -4.42
N PHE A 100 7.29 -10.05 -5.01
CA PHE A 100 6.66 -10.61 -6.21
C PHE A 100 5.98 -11.97 -5.98
N CYS A 101 6.17 -12.60 -4.82
CA CYS A 101 5.48 -13.83 -4.43
C CYS A 101 4.37 -13.54 -3.41
N PRO A 102 3.41 -14.46 -3.21
CA PRO A 102 2.45 -14.36 -2.11
C PRO A 102 3.16 -14.18 -0.76
N SER A 103 2.75 -13.16 0.00
CA SER A 103 3.29 -12.80 1.31
C SER A 103 2.14 -12.35 2.22
N ASP A 104 2.30 -12.55 3.53
CA ASP A 104 1.32 -12.14 4.54
C ASP A 104 1.42 -10.66 4.93
N GLU A 105 2.49 -9.96 4.52
CA GLU A 105 2.73 -8.57 4.95
C GLU A 105 2.10 -7.52 4.03
N LEU A 106 2.47 -7.53 2.75
CA LEU A 106 1.98 -6.58 1.74
C LEU A 106 1.68 -7.34 0.45
N PRO A 107 0.53 -7.10 -0.18
CA PRO A 107 0.27 -7.65 -1.50
C PRO A 107 1.18 -6.99 -2.54
N GLN A 108 1.40 -7.71 -3.64
CA GLN A 108 2.39 -7.37 -4.67
C GLN A 108 2.26 -5.94 -5.23
N PRO A 109 1.05 -5.37 -5.42
CA PRO A 109 0.92 -3.98 -5.88
C PRO A 109 1.53 -2.94 -4.94
N TYR A 110 1.76 -3.26 -3.66
CA TYR A 110 2.40 -2.37 -2.70
C TYR A 110 3.83 -2.82 -2.39
N ALA A 111 4.07 -4.12 -2.27
CA ALA A 111 5.40 -4.65 -1.99
C ALA A 111 6.39 -4.38 -3.14
N ALA A 112 5.94 -4.47 -4.40
CA ALA A 112 6.78 -4.22 -5.57
C ALA A 112 7.28 -2.76 -5.68
N LEU A 113 6.68 -1.80 -4.96
CA LEU A 113 7.19 -0.42 -4.90
C LEU A 113 8.64 -0.37 -4.40
N GLU A 114 9.02 -1.30 -3.52
CA GLU A 114 10.36 -1.40 -2.96
C GLU A 114 11.44 -1.52 -4.03
N PHE A 115 11.14 -2.17 -5.15
CA PHE A 115 12.11 -2.48 -6.20
C PHE A 115 11.84 -1.72 -7.50
N LEU A 116 10.60 -1.26 -7.71
CA LEU A 116 10.17 -0.68 -8.99
C LEU A 116 10.06 0.84 -8.98
N VAL A 117 10.21 1.49 -7.84
CA VAL A 117 10.04 2.94 -7.74
C VAL A 117 11.26 3.52 -7.04
N TYR A 118 12.01 4.35 -7.76
CA TYR A 118 13.17 5.05 -7.19
C TYR A 118 12.78 6.48 -6.84
N GLU A 119 13.44 7.04 -5.81
CA GLU A 119 13.28 8.43 -5.43
C GLU A 119 14.52 9.23 -5.82
N GLN A 120 14.36 10.21 -6.70
CA GLN A 120 15.42 11.10 -7.14
C GLN A 120 14.92 12.54 -7.21
N ASN A 121 15.71 13.48 -6.66
CA ASN A 121 15.39 14.91 -6.64
C ASN A 121 14.00 15.23 -6.05
N GLY A 122 13.61 14.52 -4.99
CA GLY A 122 12.32 14.71 -4.32
C GLY A 122 11.12 14.28 -5.17
N ARG A 123 11.32 13.38 -6.13
CA ARG A 123 10.28 12.79 -6.96
C ARG A 123 10.48 11.30 -7.03
N ARG A 124 9.37 10.56 -7.11
CA ARG A 124 9.39 9.12 -7.37
C ARG A 124 9.08 8.85 -8.83
N ASP A 125 9.90 8.00 -9.42
CA ASP A 125 9.78 7.59 -10.81
C ASP A 125 9.83 6.05 -10.89
N VAL A 126 9.24 5.51 -11.96
CA VAL A 126 9.17 4.06 -12.16
C VAL A 126 10.41 3.56 -12.91
N PHE A 127 10.87 2.40 -12.47
CA PHE A 127 11.90 1.56 -13.06
C PHE A 127 11.90 1.55 -14.60
N GLN A 128 13.12 1.63 -15.18
CA GLN A 128 13.38 1.43 -16.60
C GLN A 128 14.35 0.24 -16.79
N PRO A 129 13.95 -0.84 -17.49
CA PRO A 129 14.73 -2.08 -17.64
C PRO A 129 16.13 -1.87 -18.20
N ASP A 130 16.24 -0.94 -19.15
CA ASP A 130 17.46 -0.74 -19.94
C ASP A 130 18.63 -0.23 -19.09
N ARG A 131 18.38 0.14 -17.83
CA ARG A 131 19.34 0.80 -16.93
C ARG A 131 19.79 -0.06 -15.75
N LEU A 132 19.22 -1.25 -15.53
CA LEU A 132 19.46 -2.02 -14.31
C LEU A 132 20.07 -3.40 -14.57
N ALA A 133 21.10 -3.69 -13.79
CA ALA A 133 21.78 -4.98 -13.73
C ALA A 133 21.34 -5.83 -12.52
N VAL A 134 20.67 -5.23 -11.53
CA VAL A 134 20.34 -5.84 -10.23
C VAL A 134 19.07 -5.19 -9.66
N PHE A 135 18.28 -5.92 -8.87
CA PHE A 135 17.16 -5.32 -8.12
C PHE A 135 17.68 -4.80 -6.78
N GLU A 136 17.64 -3.48 -6.57
CA GLU A 136 18.09 -2.86 -5.32
C GLU A 136 16.89 -2.36 -4.51
N PRO A 137 16.75 -2.78 -3.24
CA PRO A 137 15.78 -2.21 -2.31
C PRO A 137 15.93 -0.69 -2.22
N GLN A 138 14.82 0.02 -2.35
CA GLN A 138 14.86 1.47 -2.37
C GLN A 138 14.81 2.04 -0.95
N ALA A 139 15.78 2.90 -0.62
CA ALA A 139 15.94 3.45 0.72
C ALA A 139 14.68 4.18 1.23
N TRP A 140 13.99 4.89 0.35
CA TRP A 140 12.75 5.59 0.71
C TRP A 140 11.66 4.59 1.18
N PHE A 141 11.58 3.40 0.56
CA PHE A 141 10.57 2.41 0.91
C PHE A 141 10.87 1.84 2.30
N GLN A 142 12.13 1.53 2.59
CA GLN A 142 12.55 1.00 3.88
C GLN A 142 12.24 1.97 5.03
N VAL A 143 12.50 3.26 4.84
CA VAL A 143 12.17 4.30 5.83
C VAL A 143 10.65 4.49 5.97
N ASN A 144 9.90 4.30 4.89
CA ASN A 144 8.46 4.58 4.85
C ASN A 144 7.58 3.32 4.83
N ARG A 145 8.11 2.13 5.15
CA ARG A 145 7.35 0.86 5.08
C ARG A 145 6.05 0.92 5.89
N GLY A 146 6.09 1.53 7.07
CA GLY A 146 4.91 1.76 7.89
C GLY A 146 3.84 2.66 7.24
N TYR A 147 4.25 3.67 6.47
CA TYR A 147 3.33 4.50 5.68
C TYR A 147 2.72 3.72 4.51
N VAL A 148 3.51 2.90 3.82
CA VAL A 148 3.02 2.02 2.73
C VAL A 148 1.94 1.08 3.27
N SER A 149 2.21 0.38 4.38
CA SER A 149 1.25 -0.50 5.03
C SER A 149 0.00 0.25 5.50
N SER A 150 0.17 1.45 6.06
CA SER A 150 -0.96 2.27 6.49
C SER A 150 -1.83 2.72 5.31
N VAL A 151 -1.21 3.10 4.19
CA VAL A 151 -1.93 3.45 2.95
C VAL A 151 -2.71 2.26 2.44
N TYR A 152 -2.07 1.08 2.35
CA TYR A 152 -2.71 -0.17 1.99
C TYR A 152 -3.94 -0.46 2.86
N SER A 153 -3.76 -0.48 4.19
CA SER A 153 -4.87 -0.71 5.13
C SER A 153 -5.99 0.34 5.00
N ARG A 154 -5.63 1.60 4.75
CA ARG A 154 -6.60 2.68 4.61
C ARG A 154 -7.46 2.53 3.36
N VAL A 155 -6.88 2.19 2.22
CA VAL A 155 -7.59 2.22 0.93
C VAL A 155 -8.22 0.87 0.57
N GLU A 156 -7.60 -0.25 0.94
CA GLU A 156 -8.08 -1.59 0.60
C GLU A 156 -8.96 -2.19 1.69
N LEU A 157 -8.63 -1.96 2.96
CA LEU A 157 -9.24 -2.69 4.08
C LEU A 157 -10.35 -1.90 4.77
N SER A 158 -10.44 -0.58 4.54
CA SER A 158 -11.41 0.31 5.17
C SER A 158 -12.35 0.95 4.14
N GLY A 159 -13.48 0.30 3.85
CA GLY A 159 -14.49 0.86 2.94
C GLY A 159 -14.01 0.99 1.50
N ARG A 160 -13.42 -0.11 0.99
CA ARG A 160 -12.78 -0.21 -0.32
C ARG A 160 -13.61 0.41 -1.45
N LYS A 161 -12.96 1.26 -2.24
CA LYS A 161 -13.53 1.83 -3.48
C LYS A 161 -13.05 1.02 -4.69
N ALA A 162 -13.74 1.17 -5.83
CA ALA A 162 -13.44 0.39 -7.03
C ALA A 162 -11.97 0.54 -7.49
N ASP A 163 -11.43 1.76 -7.42
CA ASP A 163 -10.06 2.15 -7.76
C ASP A 163 -9.14 2.31 -6.54
N ALA A 164 -9.41 1.57 -5.45
CA ALA A 164 -8.59 1.56 -4.22
C ALA A 164 -7.11 1.35 -4.50
N THR A 165 -6.75 0.27 -5.21
CA THR A 165 -5.35 -0.09 -5.50
C THR A 165 -4.67 0.97 -6.33
N LEU A 166 -5.31 1.41 -7.40
CA LEU A 166 -4.79 2.45 -8.27
C LEU A 166 -4.58 3.76 -7.49
N MET A 167 -5.54 4.17 -6.66
CA MET A 167 -5.44 5.40 -5.87
C MET A 167 -4.39 5.33 -4.75
N GLY A 168 -4.28 4.19 -4.05
CA GLY A 168 -3.29 3.98 -3.00
C GLY A 168 -1.87 4.01 -3.54
N VAL A 169 -1.61 3.20 -4.57
CA VAL A 169 -0.33 3.18 -5.28
C VAL A 169 0.00 4.56 -5.87
N SER A 170 -0.99 5.25 -6.45
CA SER A 170 -0.75 6.58 -7.01
C SER A 170 -0.40 7.63 -5.95
N GLY A 171 -0.98 7.54 -4.75
CA GLY A 171 -0.59 8.37 -3.62
C GLY A 171 0.86 8.14 -3.22
N LEU A 172 1.31 6.89 -3.21
CA LEU A 172 2.70 6.51 -2.97
C LEU A 172 3.63 6.99 -4.10
N LEU A 173 3.26 6.83 -5.36
CA LEU A 173 4.04 7.35 -6.50
C LEU A 173 4.18 8.88 -6.48
N LEU A 174 3.22 9.59 -5.90
CA LEU A 174 3.23 11.06 -5.82
C LEU A 174 3.82 11.62 -4.52
N MET A 175 4.30 10.76 -3.60
CA MET A 175 4.74 11.18 -2.26
C MET A 175 3.65 11.94 -1.48
N ARG A 176 2.40 11.51 -1.65
CA ARG A 176 1.19 12.07 -1.02
C ARG A 176 0.56 11.11 -0.02
N GLU A 177 1.36 10.26 0.62
CA GLU A 177 0.89 9.26 1.59
C GLU A 177 0.06 9.90 2.71
N ARG A 178 0.51 11.05 3.21
CA ARG A 178 -0.21 11.80 4.23
C ARG A 178 -1.60 12.22 3.78
N ASP A 179 -1.75 12.68 2.54
CA ASP A 179 -3.05 13.06 1.99
C ASP A 179 -3.98 11.84 1.88
N VAL A 180 -3.45 10.68 1.51
CA VAL A 180 -4.21 9.42 1.48
C VAL A 180 -4.71 9.04 2.88
N LEU A 181 -3.82 9.10 3.87
CA LEU A 181 -4.12 8.72 5.25
C LEU A 181 -5.11 9.67 5.92
N GLU A 182 -4.94 10.97 5.73
CA GLU A 182 -5.84 12.01 6.25
C GLU A 182 -7.16 12.09 5.46
N GLY A 183 -7.23 11.47 4.28
CA GLY A 183 -8.39 11.56 3.39
C GLY A 183 -8.56 12.93 2.76
N ASN A 184 -7.45 13.65 2.55
CA ASN A 184 -7.41 14.90 1.79
C ASN A 184 -7.69 14.62 0.31
N SER A 185 -8.12 15.64 -0.45
CA SER A 185 -8.42 15.45 -1.87
C SER A 185 -7.19 14.96 -2.66
N PRO A 186 -7.35 14.00 -3.59
CA PRO A 186 -8.58 13.33 -4.03
C PRO A 186 -8.86 11.99 -3.34
N TRP A 187 -8.42 11.75 -2.11
CA TRP A 187 -8.66 10.50 -1.36
C TRP A 187 -9.77 10.61 -0.30
N SER A 188 -10.59 11.66 -0.34
CA SER A 188 -11.72 11.79 0.58
C SER A 188 -12.84 10.80 0.24
N GLN A 189 -13.11 9.87 1.16
CA GLN A 189 -14.16 8.84 1.03
C GLN A 189 -15.56 9.28 1.50
N SER A 190 -15.72 10.54 1.91
CA SER A 190 -17.00 11.06 2.42
C SER A 190 -18.10 11.11 1.35
N VAL A 191 -19.37 11.32 1.75
CA VAL A 191 -20.52 11.40 0.81
C VAL A 191 -20.36 12.53 -0.21
N PHE A 192 -19.70 13.62 0.18
CA PHE A 192 -19.31 14.73 -0.71
C PHE A 192 -17.83 14.65 -1.10
N GLY A 193 -17.24 13.47 -0.95
CA GLY A 193 -15.83 13.21 -1.12
C GLY A 193 -15.36 13.41 -2.56
N THR A 194 -14.06 13.56 -2.70
CA THR A 194 -13.40 13.83 -3.98
C THR A 194 -12.69 12.60 -4.55
N TRP A 195 -13.00 11.42 -4.00
CA TRP A 195 -12.43 10.14 -4.42
C TRP A 195 -12.49 9.92 -5.93
N GLY A 196 -11.35 9.59 -6.53
CA GLY A 196 -11.29 8.98 -7.86
C GLY A 196 -10.04 9.31 -8.65
N PHE A 197 -9.54 8.32 -9.38
CA PHE A 197 -8.33 8.46 -10.19
C PHE A 197 -8.46 9.52 -11.29
N SER A 198 -9.62 9.62 -11.94
CA SER A 198 -9.86 10.65 -12.96
C SER A 198 -9.74 12.07 -12.40
N ARG A 199 -9.98 12.28 -11.10
CA ARG A 199 -9.77 13.57 -10.44
C ARG A 199 -8.28 13.79 -10.15
N LEU A 200 -7.59 12.76 -9.67
CA LEU A 200 -6.15 12.80 -9.48
C LEU A 200 -5.40 13.15 -10.77
N VAL A 201 -5.81 12.60 -11.91
CA VAL A 201 -5.25 12.94 -13.24
C VAL A 201 -5.48 14.41 -13.60
N LYS A 202 -6.63 15.00 -13.24
CA LYS A 202 -6.88 16.44 -13.46
C LYS A 202 -5.97 17.34 -12.62
N GLU A 203 -5.64 16.92 -11.40
CA GLU A 203 -4.72 17.64 -10.51
C GLU A 203 -3.26 17.45 -10.94
N GLN A 204 -2.90 16.25 -11.39
CA GLN A 204 -1.52 15.84 -11.70
C GLN A 204 -1.48 14.92 -12.93
N ALA A 205 -1.47 15.49 -14.14
CA ALA A 205 -1.57 14.72 -15.38
C ALA A 205 -0.49 13.62 -15.55
N SER A 206 0.71 13.82 -14.98
CA SER A 206 1.81 12.85 -15.06
C SER A 206 1.53 11.52 -14.35
N ILE A 207 0.55 11.47 -13.43
CA ILE A 207 0.26 10.25 -12.66
C ILE A 207 -0.26 9.12 -13.54
N GLU A 208 -0.94 9.45 -14.63
CA GLU A 208 -1.45 8.44 -15.54
C GLU A 208 -0.31 7.62 -16.14
N GLN A 209 0.74 8.29 -16.61
CA GLN A 209 1.93 7.63 -17.15
C GLN A 209 2.67 6.86 -16.07
N LEU A 210 2.89 7.44 -14.89
CA LEU A 210 3.56 6.75 -13.78
C LEU A 210 2.81 5.49 -13.35
N ALA A 211 1.48 5.56 -13.21
CA ALA A 211 0.67 4.40 -12.87
C ALA A 211 0.73 3.34 -13.98
N THR A 212 0.62 3.72 -15.25
CA THR A 212 0.74 2.79 -16.38
C THR A 212 2.08 2.08 -16.39
N GLU A 213 3.20 2.79 -16.22
CA GLU A 213 4.53 2.17 -16.15
C GLU A 213 4.62 1.23 -14.95
N TYR A 214 4.23 1.69 -13.76
CA TYR A 214 4.34 0.93 -12.52
C TYR A 214 3.57 -0.39 -12.60
N PHE A 215 2.27 -0.32 -12.92
CA PHE A 215 1.43 -1.51 -12.99
C PHE A 215 1.83 -2.43 -14.13
N ALA A 216 2.43 -1.92 -15.21
CA ALA A 216 2.95 -2.76 -16.26
C ALA A 216 4.15 -3.60 -15.82
N PHE A 217 5.13 -2.97 -15.14
CA PHE A 217 6.28 -3.68 -14.60
C PHE A 217 5.91 -4.64 -13.47
N MET A 218 5.13 -4.15 -12.52
CA MET A 218 4.70 -4.95 -11.37
C MET A 218 3.93 -6.19 -11.83
N HIS A 219 2.96 -6.04 -12.74
CA HIS A 219 2.17 -7.19 -13.20
C HIS A 219 3.04 -8.20 -13.95
N LEU A 220 3.87 -7.74 -14.89
CA LEU A 220 4.75 -8.62 -15.65
C LEU A 220 5.75 -9.37 -14.75
N LEU A 221 6.42 -8.67 -13.84
CA LEU A 221 7.41 -9.30 -12.95
C LEU A 221 6.76 -10.29 -12.00
N THR A 222 5.57 -9.98 -11.49
CA THR A 222 4.79 -10.91 -10.67
C THR A 222 4.36 -12.14 -11.48
N GLU A 223 3.93 -11.97 -12.73
CA GLU A 223 3.62 -13.08 -13.64
C GLU A 223 4.85 -13.98 -13.88
N LEU A 224 6.03 -13.39 -14.10
CA LEU A 224 7.28 -14.14 -14.29
C LEU A 224 7.73 -14.84 -13.02
N ALA A 225 7.56 -14.21 -11.86
CA ALA A 225 7.91 -14.79 -10.57
C ALA A 225 7.05 -16.02 -10.24
N ASN A 226 5.77 -16.02 -10.64
CA ASN A 226 4.81 -17.10 -10.42
C ASN A 226 4.73 -18.12 -11.57
N ALA A 227 5.55 -17.98 -12.62
CA ALA A 227 5.62 -18.95 -13.70
C ALA A 227 6.18 -20.32 -13.22
N PRO A 228 5.97 -21.43 -13.96
CA PRO A 228 6.47 -22.76 -13.55
C PRO A 228 7.97 -22.84 -13.31
N ASP A 229 8.76 -21.96 -13.93
CA ASP A 229 10.19 -21.83 -13.73
C ASP A 229 10.55 -20.47 -13.08
N GLY A 230 9.62 -19.88 -12.33
CA GLY A 230 9.75 -18.63 -11.61
C GLY A 230 10.48 -18.78 -10.27
N ILE A 231 10.35 -17.78 -9.39
CA ILE A 231 11.00 -17.74 -8.08
C ILE A 231 10.04 -18.02 -6.91
N CYS A 232 8.74 -18.14 -7.19
CA CYS A 232 7.70 -18.42 -6.19
C CYS A 232 7.32 -19.90 -6.09
N THR A 233 8.10 -20.79 -6.72
CA THR A 233 7.89 -22.24 -6.79
C THR A 233 8.69 -23.00 -5.75
#